data_AF-A0A352FG37-F1
#
_entry.id   AF-A0A352FG37-F1
#
_cell.length_a   1.000
_cell.length_b   1.000
_cell.length_c   1.000
_cell.angle_alpha   90.00
_cell.angle_beta   90.00
_cell.angle_gamma   90.00
#
_symmetry.space_group_name_H-M   'P 1'
#
loop_
_entity.id
_entity.type
_entity.pdbx_description
1 polymer ?
#
loop_
_entity_poly.entity_id
_entity_poly.type
_entity_poly.pdbx_seq_one_letter_code
_entity_poly.pdbx_strand_id
1 'polypeptide(L)'
;MAGGGKFKVTESTSQEWVGGLQESGYGTDYKLVMKVKAGSDRLQIDEIWVGDLRLAARAVTNLRDMSTRNFKKKDIVYVTAGVTWKPDQDGQMRIVTGERKDKPVAYQGEGLIGYTYMGKRGYAVIPSFKVLEKVIYP
;
A
#
# COMPACT_ATOMS: atom_id res chain seq x y z
N MET A 1 2.25 4.01 21.45
CA MET A 1 0.86 4.52 21.58
C MET A 1 0.16 4.41 20.22
N ALA A 2 -0.64 3.36 20.01
CA ALA A 2 -1.45 3.21 18.81
C ALA A 2 -2.68 4.12 18.93
N GLY A 3 -2.67 5.26 18.22
CA GLY A 3 -3.67 6.30 18.32
C GLY A 3 -5.10 5.77 18.13
N GLY A 4 -6.06 6.42 18.82
CA GLY A 4 -7.51 6.18 18.73
C GLY A 4 -8.04 6.34 17.30
N GLY A 5 -7.72 5.34 16.47
CA GLY A 5 -7.33 5.55 15.08
C GLY A 5 -8.48 5.87 14.16
N LYS A 6 -8.22 6.72 13.16
CA LYS A 6 -9.17 7.08 12.08
C LYS A 6 -9.62 5.86 11.27
N PHE A 7 -8.88 4.77 11.41
CA PHE A 7 -9.18 3.43 10.93
C PHE A 7 -8.53 2.42 11.88
N LYS A 8 -8.89 1.15 11.73
CA LYS A 8 -8.19 0.01 12.31
C LYS A 8 -7.76 -0.91 11.17
N VAL A 9 -6.47 -1.17 11.05
CA VAL A 9 -5.96 -2.24 10.18
C VAL A 9 -6.31 -3.57 10.82
N THR A 10 -7.00 -4.43 10.09
CA THR A 10 -7.38 -5.78 10.55
C THR A 10 -6.51 -6.85 9.92
N GLU A 11 -5.95 -6.57 8.75
CA GLU A 11 -5.03 -7.46 8.04
C GLU A 11 -4.06 -6.64 7.20
N SER A 12 -2.82 -7.12 7.09
CA SER A 12 -1.77 -6.59 6.23
C SER A 12 -1.04 -7.76 5.59
N THR A 13 -0.98 -7.79 4.27
CA THR A 13 -0.31 -8.84 3.50
C THR A 13 0.69 -8.24 2.52
N SER A 14 1.77 -8.98 2.26
CA SER A 14 2.69 -8.75 1.15
C SER A 14 2.74 -9.99 0.27
N GLN A 15 2.80 -9.80 -1.04
CA GLN A 15 2.90 -10.90 -1.99
C GLN A 15 3.90 -10.53 -3.08
N GLU A 16 4.96 -11.32 -3.19
CA GLU A 16 5.88 -11.20 -4.31
C GLU A 16 5.26 -11.80 -5.57
N TRP A 17 5.59 -11.21 -6.71
CA TRP A 17 5.26 -11.78 -8.01
C TRP A 17 6.42 -11.65 -8.99
N VAL A 18 6.47 -12.58 -9.94
CA VAL A 18 7.40 -12.55 -11.08
C VAL A 18 6.59 -12.79 -12.34
N GLY A 19 6.83 -11.99 -13.37
CA GLY A 19 6.26 -12.24 -14.69
C GLY A 19 7.09 -13.25 -15.48
N GLY A 20 6.43 -14.08 -16.30
CA GLY A 20 7.04 -15.20 -17.00
C GLY A 20 7.94 -14.82 -18.18
N LEU A 21 7.78 -13.61 -18.74
CA LEU A 21 8.62 -13.12 -19.82
C LEU A 21 9.79 -12.29 -19.30
N GLN A 22 10.89 -12.29 -20.05
CA GLN A 22 12.15 -11.63 -19.71
C GLN A 22 11.99 -10.12 -19.41
N GLU A 23 10.98 -9.45 -20.00
CA GLU A 23 10.70 -8.02 -19.78
C GLU A 23 9.53 -7.74 -18.82
N SER A 24 8.85 -8.78 -18.32
CA SER A 24 7.67 -8.62 -17.46
C SER A 24 8.03 -8.05 -16.08
N GLY A 25 9.28 -8.28 -15.65
CA GLY A 25 9.79 -7.81 -14.37
C GLY A 25 9.28 -8.63 -13.19
N TYR A 26 9.48 -8.08 -12.00
CA TYR A 26 8.99 -8.64 -10.75
C TYR A 26 8.50 -7.52 -9.83
N GLY A 27 7.79 -7.88 -8.78
CA GLY A 27 7.21 -6.89 -7.89
C GLY A 27 6.77 -7.46 -6.55
N THR A 28 6.27 -6.55 -5.72
CA THR A 28 5.61 -6.89 -4.47
C THR A 28 4.33 -6.08 -4.37
N ASP A 29 3.22 -6.79 -4.19
CA ASP A 29 1.92 -6.20 -3.92
C ASP A 29 1.65 -6.21 -2.42
N TYR A 30 1.27 -5.05 -1.90
CA TYR A 30 0.86 -4.86 -0.53
C TYR A 30 -0.64 -4.64 -0.48
N LYS A 31 -1.31 -5.33 0.44
CA LYS A 31 -2.73 -5.17 0.68
C LYS A 31 -3.00 -5.02 2.16
N LEU A 32 -3.82 -4.04 2.50
CA LEU A 32 -4.33 -3.82 3.85
C LEU A 32 -5.85 -3.93 3.83
N VAL A 33 -6.40 -4.62 4.82
CA VAL A 33 -7.83 -4.60 5.11
C VAL A 33 -8.03 -3.69 6.31
N MET A 34 -8.90 -2.70 6.18
CA MET A 34 -9.11 -1.71 7.22
C MET A 34 -10.59 -1.47 7.49
N LYS A 35 -10.93 -1.27 8.76
CA LYS A 35 -12.23 -0.72 9.18
C LYS A 35 -12.09 0.78 9.41
N VAL A 36 -12.69 1.60 8.55
CA VAL A 36 -12.57 3.06 8.63
C VAL A 36 -13.59 3.66 9.60
N LYS A 37 -13.21 4.77 10.27
CA LYS A 37 -14.08 5.50 11.21
C LYS A 37 -14.61 6.82 10.63
N ALA A 38 -14.28 7.13 9.39
CA ALA A 38 -14.74 8.29 8.64
C ALA A 38 -14.89 7.94 7.15
N GLY A 39 -15.67 8.73 6.41
CA GLY A 39 -15.81 8.58 4.97
C GLY A 39 -14.66 9.20 4.18
N SER A 40 -14.64 8.95 2.88
CA SER A 40 -13.61 9.44 1.95
C SER A 40 -13.56 10.97 1.81
N ASP A 41 -14.64 11.67 2.19
CA ASP A 41 -14.71 13.13 2.30
C ASP A 41 -13.79 13.69 3.40
N ARG A 42 -13.51 12.88 4.43
CA ARG A 42 -12.70 13.28 5.59
C ARG A 42 -11.44 12.48 5.76
N LEU A 43 -11.34 11.28 5.19
CA LEU A 43 -10.19 10.39 5.32
C LEU A 43 -9.74 9.94 3.94
N GLN A 44 -8.50 10.26 3.58
CA GLN A 44 -7.86 9.80 2.36
C GLN A 44 -6.61 9.01 2.73
N ILE A 45 -6.43 7.85 2.10
CA ILE A 45 -5.23 7.02 2.24
C ILE A 45 -4.57 7.01 0.88
N ASP A 46 -3.35 7.52 0.80
CA ASP A 46 -2.73 7.90 -0.47
C ASP A 46 -1.34 7.30 -0.65
N GLU A 47 -0.68 6.84 0.41
CA GLU A 47 0.61 6.16 0.29
C GLU A 47 0.83 5.10 1.36
N ILE A 48 1.64 4.11 0.99
CA ILE A 48 2.26 3.14 1.90
C ILE A 48 3.76 3.30 1.76
N TRP A 49 4.46 3.34 2.89
CA TRP A 49 5.92 3.28 2.94
C TRP A 49 6.37 1.91 3.42
N VAL A 50 7.36 1.35 2.76
CA VAL A 50 8.05 0.11 3.17
C VAL A 50 9.54 0.36 3.04
N GLY A 51 10.24 0.49 4.17
CA GLY A 51 11.63 0.96 4.15
C GLY A 51 11.71 2.37 3.55
N ASP A 52 12.59 2.57 2.57
CA ASP A 52 12.78 3.79 1.80
C ASP A 52 11.86 3.88 0.56
N LEU A 53 11.00 2.89 0.32
CA LEU A 53 10.06 2.91 -0.79
C LEU A 53 8.77 3.63 -0.40
N ARG A 54 8.42 4.68 -1.14
CA ARG A 54 7.10 5.30 -1.13
C ARG A 54 6.26 4.74 -2.26
N LEU A 55 5.12 4.17 -1.92
CA LEU A 55 4.20 3.52 -2.86
C LEU A 55 2.87 4.28 -2.86
N ALA A 56 2.37 4.64 -4.04
CA ALA A 56 1.04 5.23 -4.17
C ALA A 56 -0.02 4.18 -3.78
N ALA A 57 -0.88 4.56 -2.83
CA ALA A 57 -1.92 3.68 -2.32
C ALA A 57 -3.26 3.99 -2.97
N ARG A 58 -4.08 2.95 -3.14
CA ARG A 58 -5.47 3.06 -3.59
C ARG A 58 -6.37 2.44 -2.56
N ALA A 59 -7.27 3.24 -2.00
CA ALA A 59 -8.33 2.80 -1.11
C ALA A 59 -9.61 2.51 -1.91
N VAL A 60 -10.14 1.29 -1.80
CA VAL A 60 -11.34 0.84 -2.50
C VAL A 60 -12.22 -0.01 -1.58
N THR A 61 -13.52 -0.05 -1.82
CA THR A 61 -14.45 -0.90 -1.04
C THR A 61 -14.66 -2.28 -1.67
N ASN A 62 -14.29 -2.45 -2.93
CA ASN A 62 -14.41 -3.70 -3.67
C ASN A 62 -13.14 -3.97 -4.48
N LEU A 63 -12.49 -5.10 -4.24
CA LEU A 63 -11.29 -5.50 -4.99
C LEU A 63 -11.57 -5.88 -6.45
N ARG A 64 -12.81 -6.27 -6.76
CA ARG A 64 -13.24 -6.59 -8.14
C ARG A 64 -13.57 -5.34 -8.94
N ASP A 65 -13.90 -4.25 -8.26
CA ASP A 65 -14.19 -2.95 -8.86
C ASP A 65 -13.32 -1.87 -8.22
N MET A 66 -12.14 -1.66 -8.79
CA MET A 66 -11.19 -0.67 -8.31
C MET A 66 -11.55 0.78 -8.71
N SER A 67 -12.67 0.99 -9.42
CA SER A 67 -13.14 2.34 -9.77
C SER A 67 -13.81 3.02 -8.57
N THR A 68 -14.43 2.24 -7.69
CA THR A 68 -15.14 2.75 -6.51
C THR A 68 -14.14 3.10 -5.40
N ARG A 69 -13.78 4.37 -5.33
CA ARG A 69 -12.87 4.93 -4.30
C ARG A 69 -13.57 5.61 -3.13
N ASN A 70 -14.88 5.79 -3.25
CA ASN A 70 -15.68 6.39 -2.19
C ASN A 70 -16.06 5.34 -1.15
N PHE A 71 -15.91 5.71 0.12
CA PHE A 71 -16.29 4.87 1.24
C PHE A 71 -16.93 5.72 2.34
N LYS A 72 -17.77 5.08 3.14
CA LYS A 72 -18.47 5.68 4.28
C LYS A 72 -17.84 5.22 5.59
N LYS A 73 -18.20 5.92 6.66
CA LYS A 73 -17.83 5.52 8.02
C LYS A 73 -18.32 4.10 8.31
N LYS A 74 -17.45 3.28 8.92
CA LYS A 74 -17.63 1.84 9.25
C LYS A 74 -17.48 0.87 8.08
N ASP A 75 -17.26 1.33 6.85
CA ASP A 75 -16.98 0.44 5.73
C ASP A 75 -15.68 -0.34 5.95
N ILE A 76 -15.60 -1.49 5.26
CA ILE A 76 -14.35 -2.20 5.05
C ILE A 76 -13.71 -1.63 3.79
N VAL A 77 -12.47 -1.16 3.94
CA VAL A 77 -11.69 -0.57 2.87
C VAL A 77 -10.45 -1.43 2.66
N TYR A 78 -10.21 -1.76 1.40
CA TYR A 78 -8.99 -2.39 0.93
C TYR A 78 -8.04 -1.30 0.46
N VAL A 79 -6.85 -1.25 1.03
CA VAL A 79 -5.78 -0.37 0.57
C VAL A 79 -4.77 -1.22 -0.17
N THR A 80 -4.55 -0.93 -1.45
CA THR A 80 -3.56 -1.63 -2.26
C THR A 80 -2.44 -0.67 -2.67
N ALA A 81 -1.20 -1.16 -2.65
CA ALA A 81 -0.04 -0.48 -3.20
C ALA A 81 0.89 -1.55 -3.76
N GLY A 82 1.70 -1.19 -4.75
CA GLY A 82 2.62 -2.13 -5.38
C GLY A 82 3.91 -1.45 -5.78
N VAL A 83 4.98 -2.24 -5.80
CA VAL A 83 6.26 -1.86 -6.37
C VAL A 83 6.58 -2.83 -7.49
N THR A 84 7.06 -2.28 -8.60
CA THR A 84 7.38 -3.03 -9.81
C THR A 84 8.78 -2.69 -10.25
N TRP A 85 9.60 -3.70 -10.50
CA TRP A 85 10.90 -3.58 -11.11
C TRP A 85 10.86 -4.19 -12.51
N LYS A 86 11.36 -3.46 -13.52
CA LYS A 86 11.54 -3.98 -14.88
C LYS A 86 12.97 -3.73 -15.37
N PRO A 87 13.51 -4.58 -16.25
CA PRO A 87 14.76 -4.27 -16.92
C PRO A 87 14.58 -3.02 -17.79
N ASP A 88 15.58 -2.15 -17.78
CA ASP A 88 15.72 -1.06 -18.76
C ASP A 88 16.36 -1.58 -20.06
N GLN A 89 16.65 -0.67 -21.00
CA GLN A 89 17.26 -1.00 -22.29
C GLN A 89 18.65 -1.65 -22.16
N ASP A 90 19.34 -1.44 -21.03
CA ASP A 90 20.66 -1.99 -20.73
C ASP A 90 20.56 -3.28 -19.88
N GLY A 91 19.34 -3.78 -19.63
CA GLY A 91 19.08 -4.94 -18.79
C GLY A 91 19.18 -4.68 -17.28
N GLN A 92 19.33 -3.42 -16.85
CA GLN A 92 19.38 -3.06 -15.44
C GLN A 92 17.98 -2.93 -14.86
N MET A 93 17.75 -3.50 -13.68
CA MET A 93 16.45 -3.41 -13.02
C MET A 93 16.18 -2.00 -12.50
N ARG A 94 15.10 -1.37 -12.96
CA ARG A 94 14.61 -0.07 -12.47
C ARG A 94 13.21 -0.18 -11.90
N ILE A 95 12.93 0.65 -10.90
CA ILE A 95 11.59 0.80 -10.32
C ILE A 95 10.71 1.53 -11.33
N VAL A 96 9.62 0.89 -11.75
CA VAL A 96 8.60 1.45 -12.64
C VAL A 96 7.36 1.89 -11.86
N THR A 97 7.16 1.35 -10.65
CA THR A 97 6.06 1.74 -9.76
C THR A 97 6.58 1.89 -8.35
N GLY A 98 6.30 3.04 -7.72
CA GLY A 98 6.92 3.45 -6.46
C GLY A 98 8.13 4.34 -6.68
N GLU A 99 8.65 4.93 -5.60
CA GLU A 99 9.85 5.77 -5.63
C GLU A 99 10.68 5.57 -4.36
N ARG A 100 12.00 5.65 -4.47
CA ARG A 100 12.88 5.72 -3.29
C ARG A 100 12.87 7.14 -2.74
N LYS A 101 12.55 7.29 -1.47
CA LYS A 101 12.47 8.59 -0.79
C LYS A 101 12.75 8.44 0.69
N ASP A 102 13.29 9.49 1.31
CA ASP A 102 13.43 9.53 2.75
C ASP A 102 12.08 9.44 3.44
N LYS A 103 12.05 8.61 4.49
CA LYS A 103 10.85 8.38 5.30
C LYS A 103 10.38 9.70 5.91
N PRO A 104 9.06 9.98 5.94
CA PRO A 104 8.56 11.25 6.44
C PRO A 104 8.67 11.35 7.97
N VAL A 105 8.72 10.21 8.66
CA VAL A 105 8.88 10.09 10.11
C VAL A 105 9.62 8.79 10.43
N ALA A 106 10.33 8.76 11.56
CA ALA A 106 10.83 7.50 12.11
C ALA A 106 9.67 6.63 12.61
N TYR A 107 9.73 5.34 12.36
CA TYR A 107 8.73 4.37 12.83
C TYR A 107 9.39 3.01 13.13
N GLN A 108 8.75 2.25 14.03
CA GLN A 108 9.14 0.88 14.38
C GLN A 108 8.06 -0.09 13.91
N GLY A 109 8.31 -0.74 12.77
CA GLY A 109 7.40 -1.67 12.11
C GLY A 109 7.87 -1.91 10.66
N GLU A 110 7.19 -2.80 9.95
CA GLU A 110 7.53 -3.12 8.55
C GLU A 110 7.05 -2.06 7.55
N GLY A 111 6.08 -1.21 7.92
CA GLY A 111 5.64 -0.14 7.04
C GLY A 111 4.92 1.01 7.73
N LEU A 112 4.51 1.99 6.92
CA LEU A 112 3.80 3.19 7.35
C LEU A 112 2.68 3.53 6.36
N ILE A 113 1.47 3.73 6.87
CA ILE A 113 0.33 4.23 6.10
C ILE A 113 0.34 5.75 6.19
N GLY A 114 0.48 6.42 5.06
CA GLY A 114 0.23 7.84 4.94
C GLY A 114 -1.25 8.11 4.68
N TYR A 115 -1.83 9.05 5.43
CA TYR A 115 -3.22 9.44 5.26
C TYR A 115 -3.43 10.92 5.52
N THR A 116 -4.52 11.46 4.98
CA THR A 116 -5.00 12.81 5.25
C THR A 116 -6.35 12.71 5.94
N TYR A 117 -6.47 13.31 7.14
CA TYR A 117 -7.72 13.39 7.89
C TYR A 117 -8.15 14.83 8.07
N MET A 118 -9.29 15.22 7.49
CA MET A 118 -9.81 16.59 7.48
C MET A 118 -8.72 17.61 7.10
N GLY A 119 -8.00 17.33 6.01
CA GLY A 119 -6.92 18.18 5.49
C GLY A 119 -5.57 18.08 6.25
N LYS A 120 -5.49 17.34 7.35
CA LYS A 120 -4.25 17.18 8.12
C LYS A 120 -3.55 15.87 7.79
N ARG A 121 -2.25 15.94 7.49
CA ARG A 121 -1.40 14.77 7.26
C ARG A 121 -1.22 13.97 8.54
N GLY A 122 -1.32 12.65 8.43
CA GLY A 122 -1.05 11.73 9.51
C GLY A 122 -0.39 10.46 9.00
N TYR A 123 0.22 9.73 9.93
CA TYR A 123 0.90 8.47 9.65
C TYR A 123 0.49 7.41 10.67
N ALA A 124 0.36 6.17 10.22
CA ALA A 124 0.06 5.03 11.09
C ALA A 124 1.01 3.87 10.76
N VAL A 125 1.61 3.29 11.79
CA VAL A 125 2.56 2.19 11.62
C VAL A 125 1.83 0.90 11.24
N ILE A 126 2.40 0.18 10.28
CA ILE A 126 2.09 -1.21 9.96
C ILE A 126 3.11 -2.06 10.71
N PRO A 127 2.72 -2.79 11.78
CA PRO A 127 3.68 -3.55 12.58
C PRO A 127 4.40 -4.63 11.77
N SER A 128 3.64 -5.38 10.97
CA SER A 128 4.15 -6.48 10.14
C SER A 128 3.24 -6.75 8.94
N PHE A 129 3.76 -7.43 7.93
CA PHE A 129 3.00 -8.00 6.83
C PHE A 129 2.97 -9.53 6.94
N LYS A 130 1.80 -10.13 6.72
CA LYS A 130 1.70 -11.55 6.46
C LYS A 130 2.18 -11.80 5.02
N VAL A 131 3.33 -12.46 4.89
CA VAL A 131 3.88 -12.84 3.60
C VAL A 131 3.04 -13.97 3.00
N LEU A 132 2.54 -13.77 1.79
CA LEU A 132 1.80 -14.77 1.02
C LEU A 132 2.74 -15.50 0.06
N GLU A 133 2.29 -16.64 -0.45
CA GLU A 133 3.03 -17.39 -1.46
C GLU A 133 3.28 -16.53 -2.71
N LYS A 134 4.51 -16.63 -3.22
CA LYS A 134 4.95 -15.94 -4.41
C LYS A 134 4.16 -16.40 -5.63
N VAL A 135 3.69 -15.44 -6.43
CA VAL A 135 2.98 -15.73 -7.67
C VAL A 135 3.95 -15.70 -8.85
N ILE A 136 3.94 -16.75 -9.65
CA ILE A 136 4.67 -16.79 -10.92
C ILE A 136 3.62 -16.73 -12.02
N TYR A 137 3.54 -15.60 -12.70
CA TYR A 137 2.65 -15.44 -13.85
C TYR A 137 3.30 -16.10 -15.07
N PRO A 138 2.61 -16.99 -15.79
CA PRO A 138 3.14 -17.60 -17.00
C PRO A 138 3.34 -16.56 -18.12
#